data_AF-A0A953WQZ6-F1
#
_entry.id   AF-A0A953WQZ6-F1
#
_cell.length_a   1.000
_cell.length_b   1.000
_cell.length_c   1.000
_cell.angle_alpha   90.00
_cell.angle_beta   90.00
_cell.angle_gamma   90.00
#
_symmetry.space_group_name_H-M   'P 1'
#
loop_
_entity.id
_entity.type
_entity.pdbx_description
1 polymer ?
#
loop_
_entity_poly.entity_id
_entity_poly.type
_entity_poly.pdbx_seq_one_letter_code
_entity_poly.pdbx_strand_id
1 'polypeptide(L)'
;MKRILWGLAGLLTLVILAAAAFLWDPLPANPSAGVLAAGAASYDAEIIRDEFGVPHIRGARDRDAAFGLAYAHAEDDFETIQEVVAATRGSLARYRGKDAAPVDYMVALLGVWDTVAARYETDVPEDVKAMAEAYAAGLNLYASQHP
;
A
#
# COMPACT_ATOMS: atom_id res chain seq x y z
N MET A 1 -2.80 -5.90 -55.40
CA MET A 1 -1.69 -5.53 -54.50
C MET A 1 -2.06 -4.46 -53.48
N LYS A 2 -2.50 -3.25 -53.89
CA LYS A 2 -2.85 -2.16 -52.95
C LYS A 2 -3.88 -2.55 -51.87
N ARG A 3 -4.98 -3.23 -52.23
CA ARG A 3 -6.02 -3.67 -51.26
C ARG A 3 -5.49 -4.65 -50.20
N ILE A 4 -4.55 -5.52 -50.58
CA ILE A 4 -3.88 -6.45 -49.65
C ILE A 4 -2.94 -5.67 -48.72
N LEU A 5 -2.22 -4.66 -49.26
CA LEU A 5 -1.38 -3.76 -48.45
C LEU A 5 -2.19 -2.98 -47.41
N TRP A 6 -3.36 -2.44 -47.78
CA TRP A 6 -4.25 -1.74 -46.85
C TRP A 6 -4.83 -2.68 -45.77
N GLY A 7 -5.15 -3.93 -46.14
CA GLY A 7 -5.59 -4.95 -45.17
C GLY A 7 -4.50 -5.32 -44.16
N LEU A 8 -3.26 -5.51 -44.64
CA LEU A 8 -2.11 -5.79 -43.78
C LEU A 8 -1.77 -4.58 -42.87
N ALA A 9 -1.85 -3.36 -43.40
CA ALA A 9 -1.66 -2.15 -42.60
C ALA A 9 -2.72 -2.02 -41.50
N GLY A 10 -3.99 -2.26 -41.81
CA GLY A 10 -5.08 -2.22 -40.83
C GLY A 10 -4.93 -3.29 -39.73
N LEU A 11 -4.52 -4.51 -40.11
CA LEU A 11 -4.23 -5.57 -39.15
C LEU A 11 -3.04 -5.21 -38.25
N LEU A 12 -1.96 -4.66 -38.81
CA LEU A 12 -0.80 -4.20 -38.04
C LEU A 12 -1.18 -3.10 -37.05
N THR A 13 -2.01 -2.13 -37.46
CA THR A 13 -2.52 -1.09 -36.55
C THR A 13 -3.35 -1.69 -35.42
N LEU A 14 -4.24 -2.64 -35.70
CA LEU A 14 -5.02 -3.34 -34.67
C LEU A 14 -4.13 -4.09 -33.67
N VAL A 15 -3.09 -4.78 -34.17
CA VAL A 15 -2.13 -5.49 -33.31
C VAL A 15 -1.35 -4.51 -32.43
N ILE A 16 -0.90 -3.38 -32.98
CA ILE A 16 -0.20 -2.34 -32.22
C ILE A 16 -1.12 -1.74 -31.14
N LEU A 17 -2.39 -1.46 -31.47
CA LEU A 17 -3.37 -0.93 -30.50
C LEU A 17 -3.69 -1.95 -29.41
N ALA A 18 -3.86 -3.22 -29.75
CA ALA A 18 -4.09 -4.29 -28.79
C ALA A 18 -2.87 -4.50 -27.87
N ALA A 19 -1.66 -4.48 -28.43
CA ALA A 19 -0.43 -4.56 -27.66
C ALA A 19 -0.25 -3.34 -26.74
N ALA A 20 -0.55 -2.13 -27.24
CA ALA A 20 -0.51 -0.91 -26.43
C ALA A 20 -1.52 -0.96 -25.28
N ALA A 21 -2.74 -1.46 -25.50
CA ALA A 21 -3.73 -1.64 -24.45
C ALA A 21 -3.33 -2.74 -23.44
N PHE A 22 -2.73 -3.83 -23.90
CA PHE A 22 -2.29 -4.93 -23.03
C PHE A 22 -1.05 -4.56 -22.19
N LEU A 23 -0.14 -3.77 -22.75
CA LEU A 23 1.07 -3.28 -22.07
C LEU A 23 0.83 -1.98 -21.28
N TRP A 24 -0.37 -1.41 -21.35
CA TRP A 24 -0.72 -0.26 -20.55
C TRP A 24 -0.97 -0.72 -19.11
N ASP A 25 -0.01 -0.43 -18.25
CA ASP A 25 -0.24 -0.44 -16.80
C ASP A 25 -0.73 0.95 -16.35
N PRO A 26 -2.02 1.11 -15.98
CA PRO A 26 -2.55 2.39 -15.54
C PRO A 26 -2.05 2.79 -14.15
N LEU A 27 -1.31 1.91 -13.45
CA LEU A 27 -0.82 2.16 -12.11
C LEU A 27 0.55 2.86 -12.14
N PRO A 28 0.78 3.83 -11.24
CA PRO A 28 2.12 4.34 -11.03
C PRO A 28 3.02 3.21 -10.55
N ALA A 29 4.30 3.26 -10.94
CA ALA A 29 5.29 2.32 -10.44
C ALA A 29 5.36 2.37 -8.90
N ASN A 30 5.52 1.20 -8.28
CA ASN A 30 5.73 1.13 -6.84
C ASN A 30 7.01 1.92 -6.46
N PRO A 31 7.04 2.55 -5.28
CA PRO A 31 8.27 3.17 -4.77
C PRO A 31 9.42 2.16 -4.72
N SER A 32 10.65 2.63 -4.93
CA SER A 32 11.82 1.75 -4.82
C SER A 32 12.01 1.27 -3.38
N ALA A 33 12.64 0.11 -3.21
CA ALA A 33 12.95 -0.44 -1.88
C ALA A 33 13.71 0.57 -1.00
N GLY A 34 14.64 1.34 -1.59
CA GLY A 34 15.37 2.39 -0.86
C GLY A 34 14.48 3.52 -0.34
N VAL A 35 13.43 3.91 -1.09
CA VAL A 35 12.46 4.91 -0.63
C VAL A 35 11.61 4.35 0.51
N LEU A 36 11.18 3.09 0.41
CA LEU A 36 10.38 2.44 1.45
C LEU A 36 11.18 2.26 2.75
N ALA A 37 12.45 1.89 2.66
CA ALA A 37 13.31 1.66 3.82
C ALA A 37 13.83 2.95 4.50
N ALA A 38 13.70 4.12 3.85
CA ALA A 38 14.33 5.36 4.30
C ALA A 38 13.94 5.78 5.73
N GLY A 39 12.70 5.54 6.14
CA GLY A 39 12.20 5.87 7.47
C GLY A 39 12.64 4.91 8.58
N ALA A 40 13.09 3.70 8.25
CA ALA A 40 13.32 2.63 9.22
C ALA A 40 14.49 2.90 10.16
N ALA A 41 15.53 3.59 9.69
CA ALA A 41 16.74 3.88 10.48
C ALA A 41 16.50 4.76 11.72
N SER A 42 15.31 5.34 11.86
CA SER A 42 14.92 6.15 13.02
C SER A 42 14.41 5.34 14.21
N TYR A 43 14.20 4.03 14.03
CA TYR A 43 13.55 3.15 14.99
C TYR A 43 14.43 1.95 15.34
N ASP A 44 14.31 1.47 16.58
CA ASP A 44 15.05 0.32 17.08
C ASP A 44 14.14 -0.55 17.96
N ALA A 45 13.78 -1.73 17.45
CA ALA A 45 12.83 -2.63 18.10
C ALA A 45 13.35 -4.07 18.09
N GLU A 46 13.21 -4.74 19.22
CA GLU A 46 13.50 -6.16 19.37
C GLU A 46 12.17 -6.94 19.27
N ILE A 47 12.11 -7.92 18.37
CA ILE A 47 10.96 -8.82 18.19
C ILE A 47 11.39 -10.21 18.62
N ILE A 48 10.80 -10.73 19.70
CA ILE A 48 11.06 -12.08 20.21
C ILE A 48 9.78 -12.88 20.00
N ARG A 49 9.84 -14.01 19.30
CA ARG A 49 8.69 -14.90 19.13
C ARG A 49 8.77 -16.10 20.06
N ASP A 50 7.62 -16.48 20.62
CA ASP A 50 7.49 -17.70 21.40
C ASP A 50 7.38 -18.96 20.51
N GLU A 51 7.13 -20.12 21.12
CA GLU A 51 7.01 -21.40 20.40
C GLU A 51 5.80 -21.48 19.46
N PHE A 52 4.80 -20.62 19.65
CA PHE A 52 3.61 -20.52 18.80
C PHE A 52 3.73 -19.40 17.76
N GLY A 53 4.86 -18.68 17.74
CA GLY A 53 5.11 -17.56 16.84
C GLY A 53 4.54 -16.22 17.32
N VAL A 54 4.00 -16.13 18.54
CA VAL A 54 3.42 -14.90 19.08
C VAL A 54 4.54 -13.87 19.31
N PRO A 55 4.47 -12.67 18.72
CA PRO A 55 5.52 -11.67 18.85
C PRO A 55 5.44 -10.91 20.18
N HIS A 56 6.54 -10.89 20.92
CA HIS A 56 6.80 -10.00 22.03
C HIS A 56 7.74 -8.88 21.55
N ILE A 57 7.19 -7.67 21.40
CA ILE A 57 7.93 -6.52 20.87
C ILE A 57 8.41 -5.63 22.00
N ARG A 58 9.69 -5.24 21.94
CA ARG A 58 10.32 -4.29 22.87
C ARG A 58 10.93 -3.13 22.09
N GLY A 59 10.65 -1.92 22.54
CA GLY A 59 11.26 -0.69 22.05
C GLY A 59 11.53 0.26 23.21
N ALA A 60 12.58 1.08 23.11
CA ALA A 60 12.91 2.05 24.16
C ALA A 60 11.88 3.20 24.25
N ARG A 61 11.18 3.47 23.15
CA ARG A 61 10.10 4.47 23.03
C ARG A 61 8.85 3.79 22.49
N ASP A 62 7.66 4.34 22.76
CA ASP A 62 6.40 3.76 22.26
C ASP A 62 6.37 3.64 20.73
N ARG A 63 6.96 4.62 20.03
CA ARG A 63 7.11 4.58 18.57
C ARG A 63 8.04 3.45 18.07
N ASP A 64 9.04 3.06 18.85
CA ASP A 64 9.89 1.91 18.49
C ASP A 64 9.09 0.61 18.61
N ALA A 65 8.31 0.46 19.67
CA ALA A 65 7.42 -0.69 19.82
C ALA A 65 6.35 -0.73 18.70
N ALA A 66 5.79 0.42 18.30
CA ALA A 66 4.86 0.51 17.18
C ALA A 66 5.50 0.10 15.84
N PHE A 67 6.76 0.50 15.60
CA PHE A 67 7.53 0.08 14.44
C PHE A 67 7.74 -1.44 14.41
N GLY A 68 8.18 -2.03 15.53
CA GLY A 68 8.38 -3.48 15.63
C GLY A 68 7.07 -4.26 15.50
N LEU A 69 5.97 -3.73 16.05
CA LEU A 69 4.63 -4.31 15.91
C LEU A 69 4.19 -4.38 14.45
N ALA A 70 4.36 -3.29 13.71
CA ALA A 70 4.01 -3.26 12.29
C ALA A 70 4.81 -4.28 11.48
N TYR A 71 6.11 -4.38 11.73
CA TYR A 71 6.97 -5.34 11.05
C TYR A 71 6.54 -6.78 11.36
N ALA A 72 6.28 -7.11 12.63
CA ALA A 72 5.79 -8.43 13.02
C ALA A 72 4.42 -8.77 12.40
N HIS A 73 3.48 -7.82 12.38
CA HIS A 73 2.19 -7.98 11.70
C HIS A 73 2.36 -8.27 10.21
N ALA A 74 3.29 -7.59 9.55
CA ALA A 74 3.57 -7.82 8.12
C ALA A 74 4.21 -9.19 7.87
N GLU A 75 5.09 -9.66 8.74
CA GLU A 75 5.62 -11.04 8.66
C GLU A 75 4.50 -12.09 8.73
N ASP A 76 3.43 -11.82 9.49
CA ASP A 76 2.35 -12.78 9.73
C ASP A 76 1.25 -12.74 8.66
N ASP A 77 0.83 -11.54 8.23
CA ASP A 77 -0.30 -11.38 7.30
C ASP A 77 -0.27 -10.06 6.50
N PHE A 78 0.77 -9.89 5.69
CA PHE A 78 0.94 -8.67 4.90
C PHE A 78 -0.17 -8.44 3.85
N GLU A 79 -0.66 -9.51 3.19
CA GLU A 79 -1.68 -9.39 2.14
C GLU A 79 -2.98 -8.78 2.70
N THR A 80 -3.44 -9.27 3.86
CA THR A 80 -4.63 -8.71 4.52
C THR A 80 -4.43 -7.25 4.90
N ILE A 81 -3.24 -6.87 5.38
CA ILE A 81 -2.91 -5.47 5.69
C ILE A 81 -3.00 -4.60 4.43
N GLN A 82 -2.44 -5.05 3.30
CA GLN A 82 -2.52 -4.33 2.03
C GLN A 82 -3.98 -4.12 1.58
N GLU A 83 -4.82 -5.15 1.73
CA GLU A 83 -6.25 -5.05 1.43
C GLU A 83 -6.97 -4.04 2.33
N VAL A 84 -6.71 -4.07 3.64
CA VAL A 84 -7.30 -3.13 4.60
C VAL A 84 -6.85 -1.70 4.30
N VAL A 85 -5.58 -1.50 3.90
CA VAL A 85 -5.10 -0.19 3.45
C VAL A 85 -5.86 0.26 2.19
N ALA A 86 -6.04 -0.61 1.21
CA ALA A 86 -6.80 -0.27 0.00
C ALA A 86 -8.27 0.06 0.33
N ALA A 87 -8.90 -0.70 1.23
CA ALA A 87 -10.27 -0.49 1.70
C ALA A 87 -10.44 0.85 2.41
N THR A 88 -9.57 1.16 3.36
CA THR A 88 -9.63 2.41 4.15
C THR A 88 -9.29 3.65 3.30
N ARG A 89 -8.50 3.48 2.23
CA ARG A 89 -8.25 4.53 1.21
C ARG A 89 -9.38 4.69 0.20
N GLY A 90 -10.39 3.82 0.21
CA GLY A 90 -11.47 3.84 -0.76
C GLY A 90 -11.01 3.51 -2.17
N SER A 91 -10.08 2.57 -2.29
CA SER A 91 -9.51 2.10 -3.56
C SER A 91 -9.46 0.57 -3.67
N LEU A 92 -10.26 -0.15 -2.89
CA LEU A 92 -10.27 -1.62 -2.87
C LEU A 92 -10.78 -2.19 -4.19
N ALA A 93 -11.72 -1.52 -4.86
CA ALA A 93 -12.27 -1.98 -6.14
C ALA A 93 -11.24 -2.01 -7.26
N ARG A 94 -10.13 -1.29 -7.11
CA ARG A 94 -8.96 -1.38 -8.01
C ARG A 94 -8.32 -2.77 -7.97
N TYR A 95 -8.33 -3.44 -6.81
CA TYR A 95 -7.63 -4.70 -6.59
C TYR A 95 -8.59 -5.90 -6.56
N ARG A 96 -9.78 -5.74 -5.97
CA ARG A 96 -10.79 -6.80 -5.82
C ARG A 96 -11.96 -6.67 -6.82
N GLY A 97 -11.89 -5.71 -7.74
CA GLY A 97 -12.87 -5.51 -8.80
C GLY A 97 -14.16 -4.82 -8.34
N LYS A 98 -15.15 -4.78 -9.24
CA LYS A 98 -16.39 -4.01 -9.06
C LYS A 98 -17.18 -4.35 -7.78
N ASP A 99 -17.06 -5.56 -7.26
CA ASP A 99 -17.83 -6.02 -6.10
C ASP A 99 -17.35 -5.34 -4.80
N ALA A 100 -16.14 -4.77 -4.80
CA ALA A 100 -15.62 -3.94 -3.72
C ALA A 100 -15.98 -2.44 -3.85
N ALA A 101 -16.62 -2.02 -4.95
CA ALA A 101 -17.02 -0.62 -5.15
C ALA A 101 -17.93 -0.05 -4.05
N PRO A 102 -18.83 -0.82 -3.40
CA PRO A 102 -19.59 -0.31 -2.26
C PRO A 102 -18.70 0.14 -1.09
N VAL A 103 -17.55 -0.50 -0.85
CA VAL A 103 -16.60 -0.10 0.20
C VAL A 103 -15.99 1.26 -0.15
N ASP A 104 -15.51 1.41 -1.39
CA ASP A 104 -14.91 2.65 -1.88
C ASP A 104 -15.92 3.81 -1.84
N TYR A 105 -17.16 3.54 -2.24
CA TYR A 105 -18.25 4.50 -2.16
C TYR A 105 -18.52 4.95 -0.72
N MET A 106 -18.51 4.03 0.26
CA MET A 106 -18.74 4.40 1.66
C MET A 106 -17.64 5.31 2.21
N VAL A 107 -16.37 5.06 1.88
CA VAL A 107 -15.26 5.94 2.28
C VAL A 107 -15.45 7.35 1.72
N ALA A 108 -15.85 7.46 0.45
CA ALA A 108 -16.13 8.74 -0.20
C ALA A 108 -17.38 9.43 0.38
N LEU A 109 -18.47 8.69 0.57
CA LEU A 109 -19.74 9.20 1.10
C LEU A 109 -19.57 9.78 2.51
N LEU A 110 -18.76 9.14 3.34
CA LEU A 110 -18.46 9.58 4.69
C LEU A 110 -17.45 10.75 4.73
N GLY A 111 -16.83 11.10 3.60
CA GLY A 111 -15.82 12.16 3.54
C GLY A 111 -14.63 11.90 4.47
N VAL A 112 -14.20 10.63 4.57
CA VAL A 112 -13.17 10.20 5.53
C VAL A 112 -11.88 11.01 5.34
N TRP A 113 -11.40 11.10 4.10
CA TRP A 113 -10.14 11.79 3.79
C TRP A 113 -10.24 13.31 3.88
N ASP A 114 -11.40 13.89 3.57
CA ASP A 114 -11.65 15.33 3.77
C ASP A 114 -11.61 15.68 5.26
N THR A 115 -12.20 14.82 6.09
CA THR A 115 -12.19 14.97 7.55
C THR A 115 -10.77 14.84 8.10
N VAL A 116 -10.02 13.82 7.68
CA VAL A 116 -8.62 13.62 8.09
C VAL A 116 -7.78 14.82 7.64
N ALA A 117 -7.86 15.25 6.39
CA ALA A 117 -7.08 16.39 5.89
C ALA A 117 -7.37 17.69 6.66
N ALA A 118 -8.63 17.93 7.05
CA ALA A 118 -9.03 19.14 7.76
C ALA A 118 -8.66 19.13 9.26
N ARG A 119 -8.57 17.95 9.88
CA ARG A 119 -8.53 17.81 11.35
C ARG A 119 -7.31 17.06 11.89
N TYR A 120 -6.57 16.34 11.06
CA TYR A 120 -5.43 15.53 11.52
C TYR A 120 -4.40 16.37 12.27
N GLU A 121 -4.08 17.56 11.77
CA GLU A 121 -3.08 18.41 12.41
C GLU A 121 -3.52 19.00 13.74
N THR A 122 -4.82 19.26 13.91
CA THR A 122 -5.37 19.94 15.09
C THR A 122 -5.88 18.99 16.16
N ASP A 123 -6.44 17.86 15.76
CA ASP A 123 -7.19 16.98 16.65
C ASP A 123 -6.38 15.76 17.10
N VAL A 124 -5.34 15.38 16.34
CA VAL A 124 -4.49 14.24 16.67
C VAL A 124 -3.26 14.71 17.46
N PRO A 125 -3.05 14.22 18.68
CA PRO A 125 -1.84 14.51 19.45
C PRO A 125 -0.56 14.05 18.75
N GLU A 126 0.53 14.78 18.97
CA GLU A 126 1.81 14.55 18.27
C GLU A 126 2.43 13.18 18.57
N ASP A 127 2.27 12.67 19.79
CA ASP A 127 2.70 11.34 20.20
C ASP A 127 1.95 10.23 19.42
N VAL A 128 0.65 10.42 19.18
CA VAL A 128 -0.16 9.50 18.38
C VAL A 128 0.26 9.53 16.91
N LYS A 129 0.55 10.72 16.35
CA LYS A 129 1.09 10.84 14.99
C LYS A 129 2.43 10.11 14.86
N ALA A 130 3.33 10.31 15.83
CA ALA A 130 4.63 9.66 15.85
C ALA A 130 4.53 8.13 15.92
N MET A 131 3.55 7.58 16.63
CA MET A 131 3.28 6.13 16.62
C MET A 131 2.76 5.65 15.26
N ALA A 132 1.84 6.38 14.63
CA ALA A 132 1.31 6.03 13.31
C ALA A 132 2.39 6.07 12.22
N GLU A 133 3.27 7.07 12.25
CA GLU A 133 4.43 7.18 11.36
C GLU A 133 5.40 6.02 11.54
N ALA A 134 5.67 5.63 12.78
CA ALA A 134 6.53 4.50 13.08
C ALA A 134 5.94 3.16 12.64
N TYR A 135 4.64 2.97 12.85
CA TYR A 135 3.92 1.79 12.34
C TYR A 135 3.99 1.73 10.80
N ALA A 136 3.72 2.84 10.11
CA ALA A 136 3.85 2.91 8.67
C ALA A 136 5.29 2.62 8.18
N ALA A 137 6.31 3.12 8.91
CA ALA A 137 7.70 2.83 8.61
C ALA A 137 8.05 1.33 8.77
N GLY A 138 7.47 0.64 9.75
CA GLY A 138 7.65 -0.81 9.93
C GLY A 138 7.06 -1.62 8.78
N LEU A 139 5.85 -1.27 8.33
CA LEU A 139 5.23 -1.88 7.14
C LEU A 139 6.08 -1.63 5.88
N ASN A 140 6.55 -0.39 5.71
CA ASN A 140 7.37 -0.02 4.54
C ASN A 140 8.71 -0.75 4.53
N LEU A 141 9.35 -0.95 5.70
CA LEU A 141 10.57 -1.74 5.79
C LEU A 141 10.31 -3.17 5.33
N TYR A 142 9.26 -3.82 5.82
CA TYR A 142 8.91 -5.17 5.40
C TYR A 142 8.67 -5.25 3.89
N ALA A 143 7.89 -4.32 3.34
CA ALA A 143 7.63 -4.22 1.90
C ALA A 143 8.91 -4.03 1.07
N SER A 144 9.88 -3.26 1.58
CA SER A 144 11.16 -3.02 0.89
C SER A 144 12.02 -4.28 0.76
N GLN A 145 11.85 -5.23 1.69
CA GLN A 145 12.60 -6.48 1.75
C GLN A 145 11.86 -7.62 1.04
N HIS A 146 10.55 -7.45 0.79
CA HIS A 146 9.66 -8.43 0.17
C HIS A 146 8.82 -7.79 -0.95
N PRO A 147 9.45 -7.40 -2.08
CA PRO A 147 8.81 -6.64 -3.16
C PRO A 147 7.84 -7.45 -4.03
#